data_AF-A0A9X5X961-F1
#
_entry.id   AF-A0A9X5X961-F1
#
_cell.length_a   1.000
_cell.length_b   1.000
_cell.length_c   1.000
_cell.angle_alpha   90.00
_cell.angle_beta   90.00
_cell.angle_gamma   90.00
#
_symmetry.space_group_name_H-M   'P 1'
#
loop_
_entity.id
_entity.type
_entity.pdbx_description
1 polymer ?
#
loop_
_entity_poly.entity_id
_entity_poly.type
_entity_poly.pdbx_seq_one_letter_code
_entity_poly.pdbx_strand_id
1 'polypeptide(L)'
;GLPLVTAANLVEATQDCGAFVQMSGVLKRIAVKLSKSCNDLRLLSSGPRAGLNEINLPPVQAGSSIMPGKVNPVIPEVVNQVAFEVIGNDVTITMAAEAGQLQLNAFEPIILHSLSESITHLRTACLTLAERCVTGITANTEVLRAAVENSIGLVTALNPHIG
;
A
#
# COMPACT_ATOMS: atom_id res chain seq x y z
N GLY A 1 23.47 19.48 7.02
CA GLY A 1 22.46 19.95 6.04
C GLY A 1 22.38 18.96 4.88
N LEU A 2 21.44 19.17 3.95
CA LEU A 2 21.38 18.39 2.70
C LEU A 2 22.44 18.91 1.70
N PRO A 3 23.09 18.03 0.91
CA PRO A 3 24.14 18.41 -0.05
C PRO A 3 23.53 18.96 -1.36
N LEU A 4 22.89 20.13 -1.29
CA LEU A 4 22.25 20.75 -2.44
C LEU A 4 23.29 21.34 -3.41
N VAL A 5 23.01 21.24 -4.71
CA VAL A 5 23.83 21.80 -5.79
C VAL A 5 22.94 22.59 -6.75
N THR A 6 23.51 23.59 -7.42
CA THR A 6 22.82 24.33 -8.48
C THR A 6 22.52 23.42 -9.67
N ALA A 7 21.33 23.55 -10.27
CA ALA A 7 20.98 22.81 -11.46
C ALA A 7 21.96 23.11 -12.61
N ALA A 8 22.31 22.08 -13.39
CA ALA A 8 23.23 22.22 -14.51
C ALA A 8 22.69 23.14 -15.62
N ASN A 9 21.36 23.24 -15.74
CA ASN A 9 20.69 24.12 -16.67
C ASN A 9 19.57 24.90 -15.96
N LEU A 10 19.80 26.18 -15.71
CA LEU A 10 18.83 27.05 -15.04
C LEU A 10 17.60 27.37 -15.91
N VAL A 11 17.75 27.35 -17.23
CA VAL A 11 16.64 27.62 -18.17
C VAL A 11 15.63 26.47 -18.17
N GLU A 12 16.13 25.24 -18.04
CA GLU A 12 15.29 24.05 -17.93
C GLU A 12 14.70 23.94 -16.52
N ALA A 13 15.51 24.09 -15.47
CA ALA A 13 15.05 23.98 -14.08
C ALA A 13 14.00 25.03 -13.66
N THR A 14 13.85 26.12 -14.41
CA THR A 14 12.81 27.13 -14.13
C THR A 14 11.42 26.66 -14.57
N GLN A 15 11.32 25.79 -15.57
CA GLN A 15 10.04 25.33 -16.13
C GLN A 15 9.76 23.84 -15.85
N ASP A 16 10.80 23.03 -15.58
CA ASP A 16 10.68 21.60 -15.46
C ASP A 16 10.14 21.15 -14.09
N CYS A 17 9.02 20.44 -14.12
CA CYS A 17 8.44 19.74 -12.97
C CYS A 17 8.72 18.23 -12.98
N GLY A 18 9.58 17.74 -13.87
CA GLY A 18 9.85 16.32 -14.10
C GLY A 18 10.34 15.58 -12.85
N ALA A 19 11.13 16.23 -12.00
CA ALA A 19 11.57 15.66 -10.73
C ALA A 19 10.40 15.32 -9.79
N PHE A 20 9.35 16.16 -9.76
CA PHE A 20 8.15 15.91 -8.95
C PHE A 20 7.31 14.77 -9.52
N VAL A 21 7.18 14.67 -10.85
CA VAL A 21 6.53 13.55 -11.53
C VAL A 21 7.25 12.23 -11.21
N GLN A 22 8.57 12.22 -11.28
CA GLN A 22 9.36 11.03 -10.95
C GLN A 22 9.17 10.61 -9.49
N MET A 23 9.23 11.56 -8.55
CA MET A 23 9.00 11.29 -7.13
C MET A 23 7.60 10.71 -6.89
N SER A 24 6.58 11.33 -7.48
CA SER A 24 5.19 10.85 -7.43
C SER A 24 5.06 9.42 -7.95
N GLY A 25 5.67 9.11 -9.10
CA GLY A 25 5.65 7.77 -9.68
C GLY A 25 6.29 6.71 -8.78
N VAL A 26 7.33 7.07 -8.03
CA VAL A 26 7.93 6.19 -7.01
C VAL A 26 6.96 5.96 -5.84
N LEU A 27 6.30 7.01 -5.35
CA LEU A 27 5.30 6.89 -4.28
C LEU A 27 4.11 6.02 -4.71
N LYS A 28 3.58 6.22 -5.92
CA LYS A 28 2.54 5.36 -6.51
C LYS A 28 2.98 3.90 -6.50
N ARG A 29 4.20 3.59 -6.95
CA ARG A 29 4.70 2.21 -6.96
C ARG A 29 4.74 1.59 -5.56
N ILE A 30 5.13 2.37 -4.56
CA ILE A 30 5.13 1.94 -3.15
C ILE A 30 3.68 1.68 -2.68
N ALA A 31 2.77 2.62 -2.94
CA ALA A 31 1.36 2.51 -2.60
C ALA A 31 0.70 1.26 -3.21
N VAL A 32 0.95 0.97 -4.49
CA VAL A 32 0.44 -0.24 -5.17
C VAL A 32 0.91 -1.52 -4.46
N LYS A 33 2.19 -1.59 -4.10
CA LYS A 33 2.74 -2.76 -3.38
C LYS A 33 2.15 -2.90 -1.98
N LEU A 34 2.06 -1.81 -1.23
CA LEU A 34 1.43 -1.84 0.10
C LEU A 34 -0.03 -2.25 0.03
N SER A 35 -0.77 -1.72 -0.94
CA SER A 35 -2.19 -2.04 -1.14
C SER A 35 -2.38 -3.54 -1.41
N LYS A 36 -1.53 -4.14 -2.26
CA LYS A 36 -1.53 -5.60 -2.50
C LYS A 36 -1.26 -6.38 -1.21
N SER A 37 -0.21 -6.02 -0.47
CA SER A 37 0.08 -6.69 0.81
C SER A 37 -1.08 -6.58 1.80
N CYS A 38 -1.76 -5.43 1.86
CA CYS A 38 -2.95 -5.27 2.69
C CYS A 38 -4.12 -6.13 2.20
N ASN A 39 -4.31 -6.27 0.89
CA ASN A 39 -5.33 -7.17 0.33
C ASN A 39 -5.07 -8.63 0.74
N ASP A 40 -3.81 -9.08 0.67
CA ASP A 40 -3.44 -10.42 1.12
C ASP A 40 -3.74 -10.59 2.62
N LEU A 41 -3.33 -9.64 3.46
CA LEU A 41 -3.59 -9.71 4.91
C LEU A 41 -5.08 -9.82 5.21
N ARG A 42 -5.93 -9.02 4.55
CA ARG A 42 -7.39 -9.07 4.72
C ARG A 42 -7.98 -10.40 4.27
N LEU A 43 -7.47 -10.97 3.16
CA LEU A 43 -7.96 -12.24 2.63
C LEU A 43 -7.54 -13.41 3.51
N LEU A 44 -6.27 -13.49 3.90
CA LEU A 44 -5.71 -14.54 4.76
C LEU A 44 -6.36 -14.52 6.16
N SER A 45 -6.75 -13.34 6.65
CA SER A 45 -7.45 -13.19 7.93
C SER A 45 -8.99 -13.29 7.83
N SER A 46 -9.55 -13.60 6.65
CA SER A 46 -11.01 -13.71 6.49
C SER A 46 -11.54 -14.89 7.29
N GLY A 47 -12.62 -14.72 8.05
CA GLY A 47 -13.11 -15.77 8.95
C GLY A 47 -14.06 -15.28 10.04
N PRO A 48 -14.20 -16.00 11.17
CA PRO A 48 -13.36 -17.14 11.58
C PRO A 48 -13.82 -18.51 11.06
N ARG A 49 -15.04 -18.64 10.52
CA ARG A 49 -15.60 -19.93 10.05
C ARG A 49 -15.85 -20.01 8.54
N ALA A 50 -16.12 -18.88 7.89
CA ALA A 50 -16.51 -18.81 6.48
C ALA A 50 -15.49 -17.97 5.68
N GLY A 51 -14.21 -18.28 5.83
CA GLY A 51 -13.09 -17.63 5.16
C GLY A 51 -11.84 -18.52 5.24
N LEU A 52 -10.67 -17.98 4.92
CA LEU A 52 -9.41 -18.74 4.97
C LEU A 52 -8.93 -18.98 6.41
N ASN A 53 -9.04 -17.97 7.27
CA ASN A 53 -8.65 -18.00 8.68
C ASN A 53 -7.23 -18.53 8.89
N GLU A 54 -6.29 -18.18 8.01
CA GLU A 54 -4.90 -18.65 8.05
C GLU A 54 -4.05 -17.86 9.05
N ILE A 55 -4.34 -16.58 9.22
CA ILE A 55 -3.68 -15.68 10.17
C ILE A 55 -4.70 -14.93 11.01
N ASN A 56 -4.29 -14.52 12.21
CA ASN A 56 -5.04 -13.58 13.04
C ASN A 56 -4.36 -12.22 13.00
N LEU A 57 -5.15 -11.17 12.80
CA LEU A 57 -4.71 -9.80 12.93
C LEU A 57 -5.11 -9.24 14.30
N PRO A 58 -4.34 -8.28 14.87
CA PRO A 58 -4.68 -7.65 16.14
C PRO A 58 -6.09 -7.01 16.15
N PRO A 59 -6.91 -7.25 17.18
CA PRO A 59 -8.26 -6.70 17.27
C PRO A 59 -8.24 -5.25 17.75
N VAL A 60 -8.09 -4.29 16.84
CA VAL A 60 -7.96 -2.87 17.18
C VAL A 60 -9.29 -2.17 17.47
N GLN A 61 -10.42 -2.73 17.04
CA GLN A 61 -11.76 -2.23 17.37
C GLN A 61 -12.84 -3.29 17.15
N ALA A 62 -14.02 -3.08 17.75
CA ALA A 62 -15.20 -3.90 17.46
C ALA A 62 -15.65 -3.69 16.00
N GLY A 63 -15.82 -4.78 15.26
CA GLY A 63 -16.16 -4.76 13.84
C GLY A 63 -17.63 -4.57 13.53
N SER A 64 -18.52 -4.68 14.53
CA SER A 64 -19.95 -4.43 14.38
C SER A 64 -20.63 -4.21 15.72
N SER A 65 -21.60 -3.30 15.76
CA SER A 65 -22.45 -3.07 16.94
C SER A 65 -23.42 -4.22 17.24
N ILE A 66 -23.74 -5.07 16.27
CA ILE A 66 -24.74 -6.15 16.41
C ILE A 66 -24.14 -7.55 16.53
N MET A 67 -22.88 -7.75 16.12
CA MET A 67 -22.20 -9.05 16.19
C MET A 67 -21.11 -9.04 17.27
N PRO A 68 -21.42 -9.50 18.50
CA PRO A 68 -20.43 -9.60 19.57
C PRO A 68 -19.20 -10.39 19.14
N GLY A 69 -18.01 -9.84 19.38
CA GLY A 69 -16.74 -10.48 19.06
C GLY A 69 -16.32 -10.42 17.59
N LYS A 70 -17.11 -9.80 16.69
CA LYS A 70 -16.66 -9.55 15.32
C LYS A 70 -15.53 -8.51 15.31
N VAL A 71 -14.44 -8.81 14.61
CA VAL A 71 -13.28 -7.93 14.42
C VAL A 71 -13.04 -7.77 12.92
N ASN A 72 -12.83 -6.53 12.46
CA ASN A 72 -12.53 -6.24 11.06
C ASN A 72 -11.05 -5.86 10.89
N PRO A 73 -10.43 -6.14 9.73
CA PRO A 73 -9.04 -5.81 9.46
C PRO A 73 -8.86 -4.33 9.07
N VAL A 74 -9.29 -3.42 9.95
CA VAL A 74 -9.40 -1.98 9.63
C VAL A 74 -8.07 -1.27 9.41
N ILE A 75 -6.97 -1.82 9.94
CA ILE A 75 -5.63 -1.28 9.71
C ILE A 75 -5.19 -1.51 8.25
N PRO A 76 -5.24 -2.74 7.69
CA PRO A 76 -5.11 -2.92 6.24
C PRO A 76 -6.09 -2.07 5.40
N GLU A 77 -7.35 -1.90 5.84
CA GLU A 77 -8.36 -1.12 5.10
C GLU A 77 -7.99 0.37 4.99
N VAL A 78 -7.47 1.00 6.05
CA VAL A 78 -7.04 2.41 5.98
C VAL A 78 -5.80 2.57 5.09
N VAL A 79 -4.90 1.58 5.08
CA VAL A 79 -3.73 1.61 4.17
C VAL A 79 -4.17 1.48 2.71
N ASN A 80 -5.17 0.64 2.42
CA ASN A 80 -5.74 0.56 1.07
C ASN A 80 -6.32 1.92 0.62
N GLN A 81 -7.05 2.62 1.49
CA GLN A 81 -7.59 3.95 1.19
C GLN A 81 -6.50 4.98 0.90
N VAL A 82 -5.45 5.03 1.72
CA VAL A 82 -4.29 5.90 1.48
C VAL A 82 -3.60 5.54 0.17
N ALA A 83 -3.51 4.25 -0.18
CA ALA A 83 -2.93 3.86 -1.47
C ALA A 83 -3.77 4.36 -2.66
N PHE A 84 -5.11 4.38 -2.54
CA PHE A 84 -5.99 4.93 -3.57
C PHE A 84 -5.79 6.44 -3.73
N GLU A 85 -5.70 7.17 -2.62
CA GLU A 85 -5.41 8.60 -2.59
C GLU A 85 -4.07 8.93 -3.26
N VAL A 86 -2.99 8.24 -2.90
CA VAL A 86 -1.66 8.42 -3.52
C VAL A 86 -1.70 8.19 -5.03
N ILE A 87 -2.47 7.20 -5.50
CA ILE A 87 -2.62 6.95 -6.95
C ILE A 87 -3.40 8.09 -7.62
N GLY A 88 -4.45 8.61 -6.98
CA GLY A 88 -5.19 9.77 -7.48
C GLY A 88 -4.31 11.03 -7.56
N ASN A 89 -3.54 11.28 -6.50
CA ASN A 89 -2.59 12.39 -6.43
C ASN A 89 -1.50 12.30 -7.49
N ASP A 90 -1.03 11.09 -7.85
CA ASP A 90 -0.10 10.90 -8.96
C ASP A 90 -0.65 11.33 -10.31
N VAL A 91 -1.95 11.07 -10.56
CA VAL A 91 -2.63 11.56 -11.77
C VAL A 91 -2.71 13.08 -11.76
N THR A 92 -3.09 13.69 -10.63
CA THR A 92 -3.11 15.16 -10.47
C THR A 92 -1.75 15.78 -10.75
N ILE A 93 -0.67 15.23 -10.18
CA ILE A 93 0.71 15.70 -10.38
C ILE A 93 1.12 15.57 -11.86
N THR A 94 0.79 14.43 -12.49
CA THR A 94 1.10 14.18 -13.90
C THR A 94 0.45 15.24 -14.79
N MET A 95 -0.84 15.53 -14.59
CA MET A 95 -1.56 16.52 -15.40
C MET A 95 -1.07 17.95 -15.14
N ALA A 96 -0.76 18.30 -13.88
CA ALA A 96 -0.24 19.61 -13.53
C ALA A 96 1.16 19.88 -14.12
N ALA A 97 2.01 18.85 -14.14
CA ALA A 97 3.35 18.95 -14.73
C ALA A 97 3.31 19.13 -16.25
N GLU A 98 2.40 18.43 -16.94
CA GLU A 98 2.23 18.53 -18.41
C GLU A 98 1.76 19.92 -18.85
N ALA A 99 0.94 20.59 -18.04
CA ALA A 99 0.35 21.89 -18.37
C ALA A 99 1.32 23.09 -18.26
N GLY A 100 2.62 22.86 -18.10
CA GLY A 100 3.65 23.93 -18.11
C GLY A 100 3.65 24.73 -19.41
N GLN A 101 3.91 26.03 -19.34
CA GLN A 101 3.86 26.91 -20.51
C GLN A 101 5.11 27.78 -20.61
N LEU A 102 5.90 27.57 -21.66
CA LEU A 102 7.11 28.32 -21.96
C LEU A 102 8.08 28.32 -20.76
N GLN A 103 8.38 29.48 -20.17
CA GLN A 103 9.47 29.61 -19.18
C GLN A 103 9.10 29.16 -17.76
N LEU A 104 7.85 28.77 -17.48
CA LEU A 104 7.41 28.46 -16.11
C LEU A 104 6.26 27.47 -16.08
N ASN A 105 6.18 26.67 -15.01
CA ASN A 105 4.98 25.91 -14.68
C ASN A 105 4.18 26.61 -13.57
N ALA A 106 2.96 27.09 -13.88
CA ALA A 106 2.11 27.80 -12.91
C ALA A 106 1.37 26.87 -11.93
N PHE A 107 1.43 25.56 -12.13
CA PHE A 107 0.68 24.55 -11.39
C PHE A 107 1.48 23.88 -10.26
N GLU A 108 2.69 24.38 -9.96
CA GLU A 108 3.48 23.94 -8.80
C GLU A 108 2.71 23.91 -7.46
N PRO A 109 1.77 24.83 -7.15
CA PRO A 109 1.01 24.76 -5.90
C PRO A 109 0.22 23.45 -5.72
N ILE A 110 -0.43 22.94 -6.78
CA ILE A 110 -1.20 21.69 -6.69
C ILE A 110 -0.27 20.47 -6.69
N ILE A 111 0.87 20.56 -7.39
CA ILE A 111 1.92 19.52 -7.35
C ILE A 111 2.44 19.36 -5.92
N LEU A 112 2.85 20.46 -5.29
CA LEU A 112 3.40 20.43 -3.94
C LEU A 112 2.37 19.96 -2.91
N HIS A 113 1.11 20.40 -3.02
CA HIS A 113 0.02 19.97 -2.15
C HIS A 113 -0.18 18.44 -2.24
N SER A 114 -0.41 17.92 -3.44
CA SER A 114 -0.69 16.50 -3.69
C SER A 114 0.50 15.61 -3.30
N LEU A 115 1.73 16.07 -3.56
CA LEU A 115 2.95 15.35 -3.22
C LEU A 115 3.17 15.30 -1.70
N SER A 116 2.98 16.42 -1.01
CA SER A 116 3.15 16.52 0.44
C SER A 116 2.11 15.69 1.20
N GLU A 117 0.86 15.73 0.74
CA GLU A 117 -0.22 14.88 1.27
C GLU A 117 0.12 13.40 1.10
N SER A 118 0.50 13.00 -0.12
CA SER A 118 0.88 11.62 -0.43
C SER A 118 2.03 11.12 0.46
N ILE A 119 3.08 11.92 0.65
CA ILE A 119 4.22 11.56 1.53
C ILE A 119 3.75 11.40 2.98
N THR A 120 2.95 12.34 3.47
CA THR A 120 2.50 12.39 4.88
C THR A 120 1.58 11.23 5.21
N HIS A 121 0.55 11.00 4.38
CA HIS A 121 -0.42 9.94 4.59
C HIS A 121 0.22 8.57 4.39
N LEU A 122 1.04 8.37 3.35
CA LEU A 122 1.72 7.09 3.11
C LEU A 122 2.69 6.75 4.25
N ARG A 123 3.46 7.71 4.75
CA ARG A 123 4.33 7.51 5.93
C ARG A 123 3.51 7.08 7.14
N THR A 124 2.42 7.77 7.42
CA THR A 124 1.56 7.49 8.58
C THR A 124 0.88 6.13 8.45
N ALA A 125 0.43 5.76 7.25
CA ALA A 125 -0.13 4.45 6.95
C ALA A 125 0.89 3.33 7.16
N CYS A 126 2.13 3.50 6.70
CA CYS A 126 3.21 2.52 6.93
C CYS A 126 3.47 2.28 8.42
N LEU A 127 3.60 3.35 9.22
CA LEU A 127 3.82 3.24 10.66
C LEU A 127 2.62 2.60 11.37
N THR A 128 1.42 3.02 11.01
CA THR A 128 0.16 2.46 11.56
C THR A 128 0.05 0.97 11.24
N LEU A 129 0.35 0.56 10.01
CA LEU A 129 0.35 -0.84 9.60
C LEU A 129 1.38 -1.66 10.38
N ALA A 130 2.59 -1.15 10.53
CA ALA A 130 3.66 -1.82 11.25
C ALA A 130 3.31 -2.03 12.73
N GLU A 131 2.90 -0.96 13.40
CA GLU A 131 2.68 -0.93 14.86
C GLU A 131 1.37 -1.61 15.26
N ARG A 132 0.29 -1.41 14.50
CA ARG A 132 -1.06 -1.84 14.91
C ARG A 132 -1.57 -3.09 14.20
N CYS A 133 -0.81 -3.64 13.25
CA CYS A 133 -1.20 -4.86 12.54
C CYS A 133 -0.03 -5.85 12.44
N VAL A 134 1.03 -5.51 11.72
CA VAL A 134 2.11 -6.45 11.36
C VAL A 134 2.80 -7.04 12.58
N THR A 135 3.12 -6.21 13.58
CA THR A 135 3.83 -6.65 14.79
C THR A 135 3.07 -7.71 15.60
N GLY A 136 1.75 -7.78 15.46
CA GLY A 136 0.90 -8.72 16.23
C GLY A 136 0.27 -9.84 15.40
N ILE A 137 0.72 -10.07 14.16
CA ILE A 137 0.22 -11.17 13.34
C ILE A 137 0.59 -12.51 13.99
N THR A 138 -0.38 -13.41 14.10
CA THR A 138 -0.15 -14.82 14.50
C THR A 138 -0.74 -15.77 13.46
N ALA A 139 -0.19 -16.97 13.33
CA ALA A 139 -0.67 -17.98 12.39
C ALA A 139 -1.61 -18.98 13.07
N ASN A 140 -2.66 -19.40 12.35
CA ASN A 140 -3.50 -20.53 12.75
C ASN A 140 -2.87 -21.82 12.19
N THR A 141 -1.84 -22.31 12.88
CA THR A 141 -0.99 -23.42 12.40
C THR A 141 -1.77 -24.69 12.09
N GLU A 142 -2.87 -24.93 12.81
CA GLU A 142 -3.65 -26.16 12.67
C GLU A 142 -4.54 -26.09 11.43
N VAL A 143 -5.08 -24.90 11.13
CA VAL A 143 -5.82 -24.62 9.90
C VAL A 143 -4.89 -24.73 8.70
N LEU A 144 -3.71 -24.12 8.78
CA LEU A 144 -2.69 -24.17 7.73
C LEU A 144 -2.22 -25.61 7.45
N ARG A 145 -1.95 -26.39 8.50
CA ARG A 145 -1.56 -27.80 8.37
C ARG A 145 -2.66 -28.60 7.68
N ALA A 146 -3.89 -28.49 8.16
CA ALA A 146 -5.03 -29.19 7.57
C ALA A 146 -5.26 -28.79 6.10
N ALA A 147 -5.07 -27.52 5.75
CA ALA A 147 -5.21 -27.05 4.37
C ALA A 147 -4.16 -27.70 3.44
N VAL A 148 -2.91 -27.83 3.89
CA VAL A 148 -1.85 -28.50 3.14
C VAL A 148 -2.12 -30.00 3.02
N GLU A 149 -2.40 -30.68 4.14
CA GLU A 149 -2.63 -32.14 4.17
C GLU A 149 -3.81 -32.59 3.31
N ASN A 150 -4.83 -31.73 3.14
CA ASN A 150 -5.99 -32.01 2.30
C ASN A 150 -5.87 -31.44 0.88
N SER A 151 -4.74 -30.82 0.52
CA SER A 151 -4.55 -30.23 -0.80
C SER A 151 -4.19 -31.29 -1.84
N ILE A 152 -4.94 -31.34 -2.94
CA ILE A 152 -4.59 -32.14 -4.13
C ILE A 152 -3.21 -31.74 -4.66
N GLY A 153 -2.77 -30.50 -4.42
CA GLY A 153 -1.44 -30.02 -4.84
C GLY A 153 -0.27 -30.86 -4.32
N LEU A 154 -0.44 -31.58 -3.21
CA LEU A 154 0.58 -32.52 -2.70
C LEU A 154 0.95 -33.61 -3.71
N VAL A 155 0.05 -33.96 -4.63
CA VAL A 155 0.33 -34.95 -5.69
C VAL A 155 1.52 -34.55 -6.55
N THR A 156 1.76 -33.24 -6.73
CA THR A 156 2.88 -32.74 -7.54
C THR A 156 4.25 -33.12 -6.96
N ALA A 157 4.33 -33.32 -5.64
CA ALA A 157 5.55 -33.80 -4.99
C ALA A 157 5.88 -35.26 -5.35
N LEU A 158 4.90 -36.02 -5.86
CA LEU A 158 5.05 -37.42 -6.26
C LEU A 158 5.53 -37.56 -7.71
N ASN A 159 5.47 -36.51 -8.55
CA ASN A 159 5.88 -36.58 -9.96
C ASN A 159 7.27 -37.22 -10.18
N PRO A 160 8.32 -36.93 -9.38
CA PRO A 160 9.62 -37.58 -9.54
C PRO A 160 9.63 -39.10 -9.27
N HIS A 161 8.59 -39.64 -8.64
CA HIS A 161 8.52 -41.04 -8.20
C HIS A 161 7.53 -41.87 -9.01
N ILE A 162 6.41 -41.28 -9.44
CA ILE A 162 5.32 -42.02 -10.10
C ILE A 162 4.97 -41.51 -11.49
N GLY A 163 5.64 -40.46 -11.97
CA GLY A 163 5.42 -39.84 -13.29
C GLY A 163 4.39 -38.73 -13.25
#